data_AF-A0A261FCB8-F1
#
_entry.id   AF-A0A261FCB8-F1
#
_cell.length_a   1.000
_cell.length_b   1.000
_cell.length_c   1.000
_cell.angle_alpha   90.00
_cell.angle_beta   90.00
_cell.angle_gamma   90.00
#
_symmetry.space_group_name_H-M   'P 1'
#
loop_
_entity.id
_entity.type
_entity.pdbx_description
1 polymer ?
#
loop_
_entity_poly.entity_id
_entity_poly.type
_entity_poly.pdbx_seq_one_letter_code
_entity_poly.pdbx_strand_id
1 'polypeptide(L)'
;MTTANTSAPKDQVVVRVPHQVKMRAEAACKAMGMPMSSAIMGFLRYVGEEQRIPFEFAVPQDEFYSSAHMAELERRAADMEAGLNVHSHDLIEK
;
A
#
# COMPACT_ATOMS: atom_id res chain seq x y z
N MET A 1 3.47 -44.61 -24.46
CA MET A 1 3.61 -43.14 -24.49
C MET A 1 2.86 -42.59 -23.28
N THR A 2 3.57 -42.29 -22.20
CA THR A 2 2.97 -41.79 -20.95
C THR A 2 3.29 -40.31 -20.86
N THR A 3 2.28 -39.46 -21.05
CA THR A 3 2.41 -38.02 -20.86
C THR A 3 2.49 -37.71 -19.36
N ALA A 4 3.68 -37.36 -18.88
CA ALA A 4 3.86 -36.82 -17.54
C ALA A 4 3.26 -35.41 -17.49
N ASN A 5 2.14 -35.26 -16.80
CA ASN A 5 1.51 -33.99 -16.53
C ASN A 5 2.20 -33.35 -15.33
N THR A 6 3.29 -32.60 -15.57
CA THR A 6 4.02 -31.90 -14.50
C THR A 6 3.39 -30.53 -14.28
N SER A 7 2.33 -30.47 -13.46
CA SER A 7 1.87 -29.18 -12.94
C SER A 7 2.82 -28.74 -11.82
N ALA A 8 3.32 -27.49 -11.89
CA ALA A 8 4.15 -26.90 -10.84
C ALA A 8 3.51 -27.05 -9.45
N PRO A 9 4.32 -27.21 -8.38
CA PRO A 9 3.80 -27.32 -7.02
C PRO A 9 2.98 -26.07 -6.66
N LYS A 10 1.83 -26.29 -6.03
CA LYS A 10 0.93 -25.23 -5.57
C LYS A 10 0.75 -25.36 -4.07
N ASP A 11 1.03 -24.29 -3.35
CA ASP A 11 0.79 -24.19 -1.92
C ASP A 11 -0.55 -23.51 -1.63
N GLN A 12 -1.10 -23.78 -0.45
CA GLN A 12 -2.36 -23.20 0.00
C GLN A 12 -2.12 -22.08 1.01
N VAL A 13 -2.83 -20.98 0.85
CA VAL A 13 -2.89 -19.88 1.83
C VAL A 13 -4.23 -19.92 2.56
N VAL A 14 -4.20 -20.01 3.89
CA VAL A 14 -5.40 -19.99 4.75
C VAL A 14 -5.38 -18.72 5.60
N VAL A 15 -6.39 -17.87 5.42
CA VAL A 15 -6.53 -16.61 6.17
C VAL A 15 -7.83 -16.63 6.96
N ARG A 16 -7.75 -16.33 8.27
CA ARG A 16 -8.93 -16.13 9.11
C ARG A 16 -9.32 -14.65 9.07
N VAL A 17 -10.56 -14.37 8.72
CA VAL A 17 -11.10 -13.02 8.60
C VAL A 17 -12.49 -12.93 9.24
N PRO A 18 -12.89 -11.77 9.77
CA PRO A 18 -14.26 -11.56 10.24
C PRO A 18 -15.28 -11.78 9.11
N HIS A 19 -16.46 -12.32 9.47
CA HIS A 19 -17.50 -12.65 8.49
C HIS A 19 -17.87 -11.47 7.58
N GLN A 20 -18.10 -10.29 8.17
CA GLN A 20 -18.48 -9.08 7.44
C GLN A 20 -17.41 -8.63 6.43
N VAL A 21 -16.12 -8.78 6.78
CA VAL A 21 -15.00 -8.42 5.89
C VAL A 21 -14.99 -9.33 4.67
N LYS A 22 -15.08 -10.64 4.89
CA LYS A 22 -15.15 -11.63 3.80
C LYS A 22 -16.33 -11.36 2.88
N MET A 23 -17.50 -11.14 3.44
CA MET A 23 -18.73 -10.97 2.66
C MET A 23 -18.67 -9.72 1.76
N ARG A 24 -18.13 -8.60 2.27
CA ARG A 24 -17.92 -7.38 1.49
C ARG A 24 -16.86 -7.57 0.40
N ALA A 25 -15.75 -8.23 0.72
CA ALA A 25 -14.68 -8.49 -0.25
C ALA A 25 -15.17 -9.38 -1.40
N GLU A 26 -15.93 -10.45 -1.11
CA GLU A 26 -16.51 -11.33 -2.13
C GLU A 26 -17.49 -10.59 -3.04
N ALA A 27 -18.37 -9.76 -2.47
CA ALA A 27 -19.30 -8.94 -3.24
C ALA A 27 -18.57 -7.98 -4.19
N ALA A 28 -17.51 -7.32 -3.69
CA ALA A 28 -16.70 -6.40 -4.50
C ALA A 28 -15.97 -7.13 -5.63
N CYS A 29 -15.32 -8.26 -5.35
CA CYS A 29 -14.63 -9.07 -6.38
C CYS A 29 -15.61 -9.54 -7.47
N LYS A 30 -16.80 -10.00 -7.06
CA LYS A 30 -17.86 -10.41 -7.99
C LYS A 30 -18.34 -9.24 -8.87
N ALA A 31 -18.51 -8.05 -8.31
CA ALA A 31 -18.85 -6.86 -9.07
C ALA A 31 -17.76 -6.49 -10.11
N MET A 32 -16.48 -6.75 -9.78
CA MET A 32 -15.35 -6.59 -10.70
C MET A 32 -15.17 -7.75 -11.69
N GLY A 33 -16.03 -8.77 -11.66
CA GLY A 33 -15.98 -9.91 -12.57
C GLY A 33 -14.82 -10.89 -12.31
N MET A 34 -14.28 -10.92 -11.08
CA MET A 34 -13.18 -11.83 -10.73
C MET A 34 -13.44 -12.59 -9.41
N PRO A 35 -12.91 -13.81 -9.25
CA PRO A 35 -12.97 -14.50 -7.97
C PRO A 35 -11.99 -13.87 -6.96
N MET A 36 -12.34 -13.94 -5.68
CA MET A 36 -11.50 -13.39 -4.59
C MET A 36 -10.09 -13.99 -4.56
N SER A 37 -9.92 -15.25 -4.96
CA SER A 37 -8.61 -15.91 -5.07
C SER A 37 -7.68 -15.23 -6.07
N SER A 38 -8.20 -14.74 -7.21
CA SER A 38 -7.42 -14.00 -8.20
C SER A 38 -6.94 -12.66 -7.65
N ALA A 39 -7.78 -11.95 -6.89
CA ALA A 39 -7.40 -10.71 -6.22
C ALA A 39 -6.27 -10.93 -5.19
N ILE A 40 -6.39 -11.98 -4.36
CA ILE A 40 -5.36 -12.36 -3.39
C ILE A 40 -4.06 -12.74 -4.10
N MET A 41 -4.14 -13.50 -5.20
CA MET A 41 -2.96 -13.88 -5.99
C MET A 41 -2.28 -12.65 -6.60
N GLY A 42 -3.04 -11.69 -7.13
CA GLY A 42 -2.52 -10.43 -7.65
C GLY A 42 -1.80 -9.62 -6.55
N PHE A 43 -2.38 -9.55 -5.36
CA PHE A 43 -1.74 -8.92 -4.20
C PHE A 43 -0.41 -9.60 -3.84
N LEU A 44 -0.39 -10.93 -3.69
CA LEU A 44 0.83 -11.67 -3.34
C LEU A 44 1.92 -11.50 -4.40
N ARG A 45 1.55 -11.52 -5.69
CA ARG A 45 2.47 -11.27 -6.79
C ARG A 45 3.08 -9.88 -6.72
N TYR A 46 2.24 -8.86 -6.51
CA TYR A 46 2.71 -7.49 -6.37
C TYR A 46 3.71 -7.34 -5.21
N VAL A 47 3.37 -7.88 -4.03
CA VAL A 47 4.25 -7.82 -2.86
C VAL A 47 5.58 -8.54 -3.10
N GLY A 48 5.55 -9.69 -3.79
CA GLY A 48 6.75 -10.44 -4.13
C GLY A 48 7.65 -9.75 -5.16
N GLU A 49 7.07 -9.11 -6.17
CA GLU A 49 7.81 -8.43 -7.25
C GLU A 49 8.33 -7.04 -6.81
N GLU A 50 7.50 -6.26 -6.12
CA GLU A 50 7.79 -4.85 -5.81
C GLU A 50 8.34 -4.64 -4.40
N GLN A 51 8.38 -5.68 -3.56
CA GLN A 51 8.78 -5.62 -2.15
C GLN A 51 8.07 -4.51 -1.34
N ARG A 52 6.85 -4.15 -1.76
CA ARG A 52 6.01 -3.14 -1.13
C ARG A 52 4.54 -3.50 -1.20
N ILE A 53 3.74 -2.90 -0.34
CA ILE A 53 2.29 -3.09 -0.32
C ILE A 53 1.64 -2.13 -1.35
N PRO A 54 0.70 -2.60 -2.20
CA PRO A 54 0.04 -1.79 -3.25
C PRO A 54 -1.01 -0.80 -2.73
N PHE A 55 -1.01 -0.52 -1.42
CA PHE A 55 -1.88 0.45 -0.78
C PHE A 55 -1.16 1.01 0.44
N GLU A 56 -1.52 2.24 0.81
CA GLU A 56 -0.97 2.91 1.98
C GLU A 56 -1.67 2.43 3.24
N PHE A 57 -0.90 2.11 4.29
CA PHE A 57 -1.45 1.96 5.61
C PHE A 57 -1.59 3.35 6.23
N ALA A 58 -2.76 3.96 6.03
CA ALA A 58 -3.13 5.12 6.83
C ALA A 58 -3.39 4.64 8.26
N VAL A 59 -2.48 4.93 9.18
CA VAL A 59 -2.85 4.94 10.61
C VAL A 59 -3.87 6.07 10.74
N PRO A 60 -5.10 5.83 11.25
CA PRO A 60 -6.13 6.88 11.36
C PRO A 60 -5.74 8.10 12.21
N GLN A 61 -4.53 8.10 12.78
CA GLN A 61 -3.96 9.02 13.75
C GLN A 61 -2.45 9.19 13.49
N ASP A 62 -1.96 9.10 12.25
CA ASP A 62 -0.58 9.58 12.03
C ASP A 62 -0.59 11.10 12.17
N GLU A 63 -0.13 11.57 13.32
CA GLU A 63 -0.04 12.99 13.65
C GLU A 63 0.84 13.71 12.61
N PHE A 64 1.84 13.04 12.04
CA PHE A 64 2.75 13.61 11.03
C PHE A 64 2.04 14.00 9.73
N TYR A 65 1.13 13.17 9.21
CA TYR A 65 0.37 13.43 7.97
C TYR A 65 -1.03 14.00 8.20
N SER A 66 -1.27 14.63 9.35
CA SER A 66 -2.52 15.36 9.58
C SER A 66 -2.71 16.46 8.52
N SER A 67 -3.96 16.78 8.16
CA SER A 67 -4.25 17.85 7.19
C SER A 67 -3.63 19.20 7.59
N ALA A 68 -3.58 19.47 8.90
CA ALA A 68 -2.94 20.67 9.44
C ALA A 68 -1.43 20.67 9.22
N HIS A 69 -0.74 19.54 9.43
CA HIS A 69 0.69 19.43 9.18
C HIS A 69 1.04 19.46 7.69
N MET A 70 0.24 18.81 6.85
CA MET A 70 0.39 18.89 5.39
C MET A 70 0.23 20.32 4.89
N ALA A 71 -0.76 21.06 5.39
CA ALA A 71 -0.95 22.47 5.04
C ALA A 71 0.23 23.36 5.48
N GLU A 72 0.82 23.08 6.65
CA GLU A 72 2.02 23.80 7.11
C GLU A 72 3.25 23.46 6.26
N LEU A 73 3.41 22.20 5.83
CA LEU A 73 4.49 21.81 4.91
C LEU A 73 4.35 22.51 3.56
N GLU A 74 3.14 22.56 3.01
CA GLU A 74 2.84 23.28 1.76
C GLU A 74 3.13 24.78 1.89
N ARG A 75 2.71 25.40 3.02
CA ARG A 75 3.01 26.80 3.31
C ARG A 75 4.52 27.05 3.35
N ARG A 76 5.28 26.20 4.03
CA ARG A 76 6.74 26.32 4.11
C ARG A 76 7.42 26.11 2.76
N ALA A 77 6.94 25.17 1.95
CA ALA A 77 7.45 24.96 0.61
C ALA A 77 7.25 26.21 -0.26
N ALA A 78 6.05 26.81 -0.22
CA ALA A 78 5.75 28.06 -0.93
C ALA A 78 6.60 29.24 -0.43
N ASP A 79 6.79 29.38 0.89
CA ASP A 79 7.68 30.39 1.47
C ASP A 79 9.12 30.20 0.96
N MET A 80 9.63 28.96 0.94
CA MET A 80 10.97 28.65 0.43
C MET A 80 11.13 28.97 -1.06
N GLU A 81 10.14 28.61 -1.88
CA GLU A 81 10.12 28.95 -3.32
C GLU A 81 10.08 30.46 -3.55
N ALA A 82 9.37 31.20 -2.70
CA ALA A 82 9.33 32.66 -2.70
C ALA A 82 10.59 33.33 -2.11
N GLY A 83 11.57 32.54 -1.62
CA GLY A 83 12.77 33.04 -0.96
C GLY A 83 12.50 33.67 0.42
N LEU A 84 11.34 33.41 1.00
CA LEU A 84 10.92 33.88 2.32
C LEU A 84 11.33 32.85 3.38
N ASN A 85 11.77 33.34 4.55
CA ASN A 85 12.12 32.51 5.71
C ASN A 85 13.26 31.50 5.47
N VAL A 86 14.05 31.66 4.40
CA VAL A 86 15.25 30.85 4.10
C VAL A 86 16.50 31.58 4.58
N HIS A 87 17.37 30.88 5.31
CA HIS A 87 18.68 31.40 5.73
C HIS A 87 19.73 30.30 5.63
N SER A 88 20.93 30.67 5.17
CA SER A 88 22.07 29.76 5.14
C SER A 88 22.59 29.55 6.55
N HIS A 89 22.76 28.30 6.96
CA HIS A 89 23.46 27.93 8.20
C HIS A 89 24.66 27.07 7.87
N ASP A 90 25.75 27.27 8.60
CA ASP A 90 26.94 26.43 8.48
C ASP A 90 26.63 25.00 8.96
N LEU A 91 27.45 24.03 8.56
CA LEU A 91 27.30 22.66 9.03
C LEU A 91 27.51 22.63 10.55
N ILE A 92 26.54 22.09 11.27
CA ILE A 92 26.66 21.85 12.72
C ILE A 92 27.67 20.71 12.90
N GLU A 93 28.87 21.03 13.42
CA GLU A 93 29.86 20.01 13.81
C GLU A 93 29.33 19.21 15.01
N LYS A 94 29.56 17.89 14.97
CA LYS A 94 29.13 16.94 16.01
C LYS A 94 30.06 16.93 17.21
#